data_AF-A0A7K0Q8E9-F1
#
_entry.id   AF-A0A7K0Q8E9-F1
#
_cell.length_a   1.000
_cell.length_b   1.000
_cell.length_c   1.000
_cell.angle_alpha   90.00
_cell.angle_beta   90.00
_cell.angle_gamma   90.00
#
_symmetry.space_group_name_H-M   'P 1'
#
loop_
_entity.id
_entity.type
_entity.pdbx_description
1 polymer ?
#
loop_
_entity_poly.entity_id
_entity_poly.type
_entity_poly.pdbx_seq_one_letter_code
_entity_poly.pdbx_strand_id
1 'polypeptide(L)'
;MSRQIIVAGSGNLTTEIYETAVLLGFDVLILDLIGNSQIIAARKIKPSDVTEDLRKIPIIMGTVNYPEFEKLNFLELTRKNREKLYTEIINLGFKNWVSIIHPSAVISPSAKIAMNVFVNANSTISSNSVIAENSRINRNVSIGHDVSIGAFCDIAPGVTITGAVQIEDSVFIGAGSVLIHGLRVGKGSSVGAGALVTRSVDDFTLVMGSPARRKNQGFRAFRKRVLPKILKLLKALKLHKTIKQVTRR
;
A
#
# COMPACT_ATOMS: atom_id res chain seq x y z
N MET A 1 3.52 31.82 -2.90
CA MET A 1 4.46 30.68 -3.05
C MET A 1 3.75 29.63 -3.87
N SER A 2 4.31 29.19 -5.01
CA SER A 2 3.69 28.13 -5.81
C SER A 2 3.60 26.86 -4.97
N ARG A 3 2.40 26.29 -4.85
CA ARG A 3 2.14 25.04 -4.14
C ARG A 3 2.34 23.89 -5.11
N GLN A 4 3.56 23.71 -5.60
CA GLN A 4 3.89 22.61 -6.52
C GLN A 4 4.12 21.32 -5.76
N ILE A 5 3.69 20.20 -6.34
CA ILE A 5 3.92 18.84 -5.82
C ILE A 5 4.19 17.90 -6.98
N ILE A 6 4.89 16.81 -6.68
CA ILE A 6 5.12 15.71 -7.61
C ILE A 6 4.28 14.52 -7.15
N VAL A 7 3.46 13.96 -8.02
CA VAL A 7 2.76 12.69 -7.79
C VAL A 7 3.46 11.62 -8.62
N ALA A 8 3.90 10.55 -7.98
CA ALA A 8 4.57 9.47 -8.67
C ALA A 8 3.56 8.46 -9.28
N GLY A 9 3.85 7.86 -10.42
CA GLY A 9 3.14 6.70 -10.97
C GLY A 9 1.87 6.98 -11.80
N SER A 10 1.36 5.94 -12.47
CA SER A 10 0.41 6.03 -13.59
C SER A 10 -0.90 5.23 -13.41
N GLY A 11 -1.37 5.05 -12.18
CA GLY A 11 -2.56 4.23 -11.89
C GLY A 11 -3.84 5.02 -11.67
N ASN A 12 -4.99 4.34 -11.67
CA ASN A 12 -6.29 4.98 -11.36
C ASN A 12 -6.29 5.69 -10.00
N LEU A 13 -5.59 5.14 -9.02
CA LEU A 13 -5.44 5.78 -7.72
C LEU A 13 -4.57 7.04 -7.78
N THR A 14 -3.55 7.08 -8.66
CA THR A 14 -2.78 8.31 -8.92
C THR A 14 -3.72 9.41 -9.40
N THR A 15 -4.71 9.09 -10.24
CA THR A 15 -5.71 10.06 -10.69
C THR A 15 -6.48 10.67 -9.51
N GLU A 16 -6.89 9.86 -8.54
CA GLU A 16 -7.61 10.36 -7.36
C GLU A 16 -6.72 11.25 -6.47
N ILE A 17 -5.44 10.89 -6.33
CA ILE A 17 -4.45 11.71 -5.61
C ILE A 17 -4.26 13.04 -6.33
N TYR A 18 -4.10 13.01 -7.66
CA TYR A 18 -3.98 14.19 -8.51
C TYR A 18 -5.21 15.10 -8.38
N GLU A 19 -6.42 14.56 -8.50
CA GLU A 19 -7.66 15.32 -8.37
C GLU A 19 -7.78 15.96 -6.99
N THR A 20 -7.46 15.22 -5.93
CA THR A 20 -7.48 15.75 -4.55
C THR A 20 -6.44 16.85 -4.35
N ALA A 21 -5.25 16.67 -4.92
CA ALA A 21 -4.19 17.67 -4.90
C ALA A 21 -4.59 18.96 -5.61
N VAL A 22 -5.16 18.87 -6.82
CA VAL A 22 -5.69 20.02 -7.56
C VAL A 22 -6.80 20.71 -6.77
N LEU A 23 -7.70 19.94 -6.15
CA LEU A 23 -8.78 20.46 -5.29
C LEU A 23 -8.23 21.28 -4.11
N LEU A 24 -7.09 20.89 -3.55
CA LEU A 24 -6.40 21.61 -2.47
C LEU A 24 -5.59 22.82 -2.96
N GLY A 25 -5.64 23.12 -4.26
CA GLY A 25 -4.95 24.24 -4.90
C GLY A 25 -3.47 24.00 -5.13
N PHE A 26 -3.04 22.75 -5.27
CA PHE A 26 -1.67 22.42 -5.68
C PHE A 26 -1.54 22.36 -7.20
N ASP A 27 -0.40 22.82 -7.70
CA ASP A 27 0.06 22.59 -9.07
C ASP A 27 0.76 21.23 -9.13
N VAL A 28 0.21 20.28 -9.88
CA VAL A 28 0.68 18.89 -9.86
C VAL A 28 1.56 18.56 -11.05
N LEU A 29 2.75 18.03 -10.77
CA LEU A 29 3.63 17.37 -11.73
C LEU A 29 3.49 15.85 -11.57
N ILE A 30 3.18 15.12 -12.64
CA ILE A 30 3.13 13.65 -12.59
C ILE A 30 4.47 13.09 -13.04
N LEU A 31 5.06 12.24 -12.19
CA LEU A 31 6.31 11.52 -12.44
C LEU A 31 5.99 10.04 -12.58
N ASP A 32 5.82 9.56 -13.81
CA ASP A 32 5.60 8.15 -14.09
C ASP A 32 6.92 7.39 -14.05
N LEU A 33 7.03 6.41 -13.16
CA LEU A 33 8.22 5.58 -12.99
C LEU A 33 8.07 4.30 -13.77
N ILE A 34 9.09 3.95 -14.55
CA ILE A 34 9.08 2.73 -15.34
C ILE A 34 10.25 1.82 -14.94
N GLY A 35 10.01 0.51 -15.00
CA GLY A 35 10.96 -0.52 -14.60
C GLY A 35 12.30 -0.44 -15.34
N ASN A 36 13.32 -1.01 -14.69
CA ASN A 36 14.74 -1.06 -15.09
C ASN A 36 15.52 0.25 -14.96
N SER A 37 15.29 1.02 -13.89
CA SER A 37 16.05 2.26 -13.64
C SER A 37 15.95 3.29 -14.78
N GLN A 38 14.85 3.26 -15.53
CA GLN A 38 14.60 4.15 -16.67
C GLN A 38 13.15 4.61 -16.67
N ILE A 39 12.96 5.94 -16.80
CA ILE A 39 11.64 6.52 -16.96
C ILE A 39 11.26 6.40 -18.43
N ILE A 40 10.29 5.52 -18.74
CA ILE A 40 9.92 5.19 -20.13
C ILE A 40 8.84 6.16 -20.66
N ALA A 41 8.08 6.82 -19.80
CA ALA A 41 7.14 7.88 -20.15
C ALA A 41 6.57 8.45 -18.87
N ALA A 42 6.83 9.72 -18.61
CA ALA A 42 5.90 10.58 -17.90
C ALA A 42 5.32 11.54 -18.93
N ARG A 43 4.20 12.18 -18.60
CA ARG A 43 3.89 13.42 -19.30
C ARG A 43 5.05 14.45 -19.23
N LYS A 44 6.16 14.27 -18.47
CA LYS A 44 7.31 15.21 -18.54
C LYS A 44 8.70 14.95 -17.89
N ILE A 45 9.16 13.76 -17.46
CA ILE A 45 10.45 13.68 -16.71
C ILE A 45 11.23 12.38 -17.01
N LYS A 46 12.37 12.44 -17.70
CA LYS A 46 13.42 11.41 -17.77
C LYS A 46 14.36 11.50 -16.55
N PRO A 47 15.18 10.48 -16.22
CA PRO A 47 16.13 10.61 -15.11
C PRO A 47 17.08 11.81 -15.27
N SER A 48 17.43 12.15 -16.52
CA SER A 48 18.18 13.36 -16.88
C SER A 48 17.48 14.67 -16.52
N ASP A 49 16.16 14.65 -16.41
CA ASP A 49 15.34 15.82 -16.16
C ASP A 49 15.21 16.10 -14.64
N VAL A 50 15.71 15.20 -13.78
CA VAL A 50 15.75 15.35 -12.32
C VAL A 50 16.87 16.32 -11.90
N THR A 51 16.54 17.60 -11.89
CA THR A 51 17.41 18.66 -11.39
C THR A 51 17.38 18.75 -9.85
N GLU A 52 18.30 19.52 -9.27
CA GLU A 52 18.28 19.83 -7.84
C GLU A 52 17.01 20.60 -7.43
N ASP A 53 16.41 21.35 -8.36
CA ASP A 53 15.19 22.11 -8.06
C ASP A 53 13.95 21.22 -7.98
N LEU A 54 13.82 20.20 -8.84
CA LEU A 54 12.73 19.22 -8.72
C LEU A 54 12.81 18.42 -7.40
N ARG A 55 14.01 18.11 -6.92
CA ARG A 55 14.23 17.40 -5.65
C ARG A 55 13.73 18.16 -4.42
N LYS A 56 13.59 19.48 -4.53
CA LYS A 56 13.04 20.34 -3.48
C LYS A 56 11.50 20.36 -3.48
N ILE A 57 10.86 19.97 -4.57
CA ILE A 57 9.39 19.93 -4.67
C ILE A 57 8.86 18.75 -3.85
N PRO A 58 7.78 18.94 -3.04
CA PRO A 58 7.20 17.86 -2.28
C PRO A 58 6.69 16.70 -3.13
N ILE A 59 6.92 15.46 -2.69
CA ILE A 59 6.45 14.24 -3.35
C ILE A 59 5.26 13.63 -2.62
N ILE A 60 4.32 13.14 -3.40
CA ILE A 60 3.17 12.36 -2.98
C ILE A 60 3.20 11.00 -3.68
N MET A 61 2.80 10.00 -2.91
CA MET A 61 2.56 8.60 -3.21
C MET A 61 2.35 8.25 -4.69
N GLY A 62 2.86 7.08 -5.08
CA GLY A 62 2.66 6.56 -6.42
C GLY A 62 2.35 5.09 -6.59
N THR A 63 1.85 4.76 -7.79
CA THR A 63 1.58 3.39 -8.24
C THR A 63 2.26 3.10 -9.57
N VAL A 64 2.97 1.98 -9.66
CA VAL A 64 3.52 1.51 -10.93
C VAL A 64 2.56 0.49 -11.55
N ASN A 65 2.16 0.72 -12.79
CA ASN A 65 1.46 -0.27 -13.58
C ASN A 65 2.47 -1.12 -14.37
N TYR A 66 2.40 -2.44 -14.23
CA TYR A 66 3.22 -3.36 -15.02
C TYR A 66 2.30 -4.31 -15.80
N PRO A 67 2.19 -4.18 -17.13
CA PRO A 67 1.32 -5.00 -17.97
C PRO A 67 1.57 -6.51 -17.82
N GLU A 68 2.81 -6.93 -17.57
CA GLU A 68 3.18 -8.35 -17.45
C GLU A 68 2.67 -9.02 -16.16
N PHE A 69 2.17 -8.26 -15.18
CA PHE A 69 1.70 -8.77 -13.88
C PHE A 69 0.17 -8.92 -13.77
N GLU A 70 -0.59 -8.69 -14.83
CA GLU A 70 -2.06 -8.88 -14.87
C GLU A 70 -2.53 -10.29 -14.46
N LYS A 71 -1.63 -11.31 -14.49
CA LYS A 71 -1.95 -12.73 -14.19
C LYS A 71 -1.61 -13.19 -12.76
N LEU A 72 -1.15 -12.29 -11.91
CA LEU A 72 -0.75 -12.55 -10.52
C LEU A 72 -1.73 -11.88 -9.54
N ASN A 73 -1.61 -12.16 -8.24
CA ASN A 73 -2.46 -11.53 -7.24
C ASN A 73 -2.16 -10.02 -7.20
N PHE A 74 -2.95 -9.24 -7.95
CA PHE A 74 -2.76 -7.82 -8.26
C PHE A 74 -2.38 -7.00 -7.03
N LEU A 75 -3.05 -7.30 -5.93
CA LEU A 75 -2.94 -6.55 -4.70
C LEU A 75 -1.59 -6.69 -3.98
N GLU A 76 -1.04 -7.90 -3.88
CA GLU A 76 0.27 -8.12 -3.25
C GLU A 76 1.39 -7.47 -4.08
N LEU A 77 1.20 -7.45 -5.40
CA LEU A 77 2.12 -6.81 -6.33
C LEU A 77 2.08 -5.30 -6.23
N THR A 78 0.90 -4.68 -6.16
CA THR A 78 0.78 -3.23 -5.98
C THR A 78 1.48 -2.77 -4.71
N ARG A 79 1.39 -3.54 -3.60
CA ARG A 79 2.10 -3.23 -2.35
C ARG A 79 3.62 -3.31 -2.51
N LYS A 80 4.15 -4.44 -3.00
CA LYS A 80 5.60 -4.62 -3.22
C LYS A 80 6.18 -3.61 -4.20
N ASN A 81 5.44 -3.26 -5.24
CA ASN A 81 5.86 -2.26 -6.21
C ASN A 81 5.91 -0.87 -5.58
N ARG A 82 4.99 -0.53 -4.66
CA ARG A 82 5.02 0.75 -3.95
C ARG A 82 6.23 0.89 -3.03
N GLU A 83 6.58 -0.15 -2.28
CA GLU A 83 7.78 -0.15 -1.43
C GLU A 83 9.06 0.03 -2.27
N LYS A 84 9.13 -0.69 -3.40
CA LYS A 84 10.23 -0.55 -4.36
C LYS A 84 10.28 0.87 -4.95
N LEU A 85 9.13 1.40 -5.37
CA LEU A 85 9.00 2.75 -5.91
C LEU A 85 9.50 3.81 -4.94
N TYR A 86 9.04 3.71 -3.70
CA TYR A 86 9.43 4.60 -2.62
C TYR A 86 10.94 4.58 -2.40
N THR A 87 11.55 3.39 -2.42
CA THR A 87 13.00 3.22 -2.31
C THR A 87 13.74 3.85 -3.48
N GLU A 88 13.27 3.66 -4.72
CA GLU A 88 13.87 4.25 -5.92
C GLU A 88 13.80 5.79 -5.88
N ILE A 89 12.67 6.36 -5.45
CA ILE A 89 12.50 7.81 -5.30
C ILE A 89 13.45 8.39 -4.24
N ILE A 90 13.60 7.71 -3.10
CA ILE A 90 14.58 8.13 -2.07
C ILE A 90 16.00 8.11 -2.63
N ASN A 91 16.37 7.07 -3.39
CA ASN A 91 17.70 6.95 -3.99
C ASN A 91 17.98 8.04 -5.04
N LEU A 92 16.93 8.60 -5.65
CA LEU A 92 17.02 9.78 -6.54
C LEU A 92 17.21 11.11 -5.77
N GLY A 93 17.19 11.07 -4.43
CA GLY A 93 17.47 12.23 -3.57
C GLY A 93 16.23 13.01 -3.15
N PHE A 94 15.02 12.53 -3.45
CA PHE A 94 13.80 13.16 -2.98
C PHE A 94 13.55 12.83 -1.51
N LYS A 95 13.33 13.87 -0.70
CA LYS A 95 13.19 13.76 0.76
C LYS A 95 11.95 14.47 1.32
N ASN A 96 11.33 15.34 0.54
CA ASN A 96 10.22 16.19 0.98
C ASN A 96 8.88 15.48 0.76
N TRP A 97 8.56 14.49 1.57
CA TRP A 97 7.30 13.77 1.46
C TRP A 97 6.16 14.54 2.14
N VAL A 98 4.98 14.53 1.51
CA VAL A 98 3.78 15.16 2.07
C VAL A 98 2.59 14.21 2.01
N SER A 99 1.67 14.39 2.96
CA SER A 99 0.40 13.67 3.00
C SER A 99 -0.68 14.52 2.36
N ILE A 100 -1.58 13.87 1.60
CA ILE A 100 -2.73 14.51 0.98
C ILE A 100 -3.99 13.99 1.66
N ILE A 101 -4.80 14.91 2.17
CA ILE A 101 -6.03 14.63 2.88
C ILE A 101 -7.16 15.35 2.16
N HIS A 102 -8.13 14.58 1.68
CA HIS A 102 -9.29 15.14 1.00
C HIS A 102 -10.07 16.06 1.95
N PRO A 103 -10.57 17.24 1.51
CA PRO A 103 -11.26 18.19 2.37
C PRO A 103 -12.50 17.64 3.11
N SER A 104 -13.13 16.60 2.56
CA SER A 104 -14.28 15.95 3.19
C SER A 104 -13.91 14.83 4.19
N ALA A 105 -12.63 14.51 4.35
CA ALA A 105 -12.19 13.58 5.38
C ALA A 105 -12.28 14.24 6.76
N VAL A 106 -12.82 13.52 7.75
CA VAL A 106 -12.94 14.00 9.13
C VAL A 106 -11.88 13.31 9.98
N ILE A 107 -10.91 14.08 10.46
CA ILE A 107 -9.79 13.58 11.25
C ILE A 107 -9.85 14.20 12.63
N SER A 108 -9.83 13.36 13.67
CA SER A 108 -9.77 13.82 15.06
C SER A 108 -8.50 14.64 15.30
N PRO A 109 -8.56 15.75 16.06
CA PRO A 109 -7.38 16.54 16.41
C PRO A 109 -6.30 15.75 17.17
N SER A 110 -6.65 14.65 17.83
CA SER A 110 -5.68 13.79 18.52
C SER A 110 -5.13 12.65 17.66
N ALA A 111 -5.67 12.46 16.45
CA ALA A 111 -5.13 11.47 15.51
C ALA A 111 -3.79 11.94 14.95
N LYS A 112 -2.90 10.97 14.70
CA LYS A 112 -1.54 11.24 14.18
C LYS A 112 -1.41 10.61 12.80
N ILE A 113 -1.16 11.44 11.80
CA ILE A 113 -0.95 11.01 10.41
C ILE A 113 0.51 11.25 10.05
N ALA A 114 1.22 10.19 9.68
CA ALA A 114 2.60 10.27 9.22
C ALA A 114 2.70 10.85 7.80
N MET A 115 3.92 10.95 7.28
CA MET A 115 4.18 11.46 5.93
C MET A 115 3.78 10.46 4.83
N ASN A 116 3.54 11.01 3.64
CA ASN A 116 3.17 10.24 2.45
C ASN A 116 1.92 9.36 2.64
N VAL A 117 0.99 9.79 3.49
CA VAL A 117 -0.31 9.16 3.68
C VAL A 117 -1.31 9.83 2.74
N PHE A 118 -2.14 9.03 2.07
CA PHE A 118 -3.28 9.53 1.32
C PHE A 118 -4.57 9.18 2.06
N VAL A 119 -5.33 10.20 2.43
CA VAL A 119 -6.65 10.07 3.08
C VAL A 119 -7.71 10.60 2.12
N ASN A 120 -8.55 9.70 1.64
CA ASN A 120 -9.48 9.98 0.56
C ASN A 120 -10.86 10.44 1.09
N ALA A 121 -11.73 10.87 0.18
CA ALA A 121 -13.01 11.50 0.47
C ALA A 121 -13.89 10.71 1.45
N ASN A 122 -14.52 11.43 2.36
CA ASN A 122 -15.51 10.95 3.33
C ASN A 122 -15.00 9.85 4.28
N SER A 123 -13.68 9.70 4.40
CA SER A 123 -13.10 8.84 5.41
C SER A 123 -13.11 9.53 6.78
N THR A 124 -13.20 8.74 7.84
CA THR A 124 -13.19 9.23 9.23
C THR A 124 -12.06 8.55 10.00
N ILE A 125 -11.28 9.33 10.74
CA ILE A 125 -10.20 8.84 11.60
C ILE A 125 -10.43 9.37 13.01
N SER A 126 -10.83 8.48 13.91
CA SER A 126 -11.19 8.85 15.28
C SER A 126 -9.99 9.05 16.20
N SER A 127 -10.27 9.45 17.44
CA SER A 127 -9.31 9.91 18.43
C SER A 127 -8.21 8.91 18.74
N ASN A 128 -7.01 9.43 18.94
CA ASN A 128 -5.78 8.70 19.30
C ASN A 128 -5.32 7.66 18.29
N SER A 129 -5.94 7.60 17.12
CA SER A 129 -5.54 6.69 16.07
C SER A 129 -4.27 7.18 15.37
N VAL A 130 -3.41 6.24 14.99
CA VAL A 130 -2.11 6.50 14.39
C VAL A 130 -2.04 5.82 13.03
N ILE A 131 -1.77 6.60 11.99
CA ILE A 131 -1.57 6.11 10.63
C ILE A 131 -0.11 6.32 10.26
N ALA A 132 0.63 5.22 10.10
CA ALA A 132 2.03 5.26 9.72
C ALA A 132 2.21 5.58 8.23
N GLU A 133 3.46 5.85 7.87
CA GLU A 133 3.87 6.37 6.57
C GLU A 133 3.49 5.46 5.39
N ASN A 134 3.35 6.08 4.22
CA ASN A 134 3.08 5.38 2.97
C ASN A 134 1.76 4.58 2.96
N SER A 135 0.86 4.79 3.93
CA SER A 135 -0.42 4.11 4.01
C SER A 135 -1.53 4.84 3.28
N ARG A 136 -2.54 4.09 2.83
CA ARG A 136 -3.70 4.62 2.11
C ARG A 136 -4.99 4.36 2.85
N ILE A 137 -5.74 5.42 3.08
CA ILE A 137 -7.09 5.39 3.62
C ILE A 137 -8.02 5.78 2.48
N ASN A 138 -8.71 4.80 1.90
CA ASN A 138 -9.53 5.03 0.72
C ASN A 138 -10.90 5.62 1.09
N ARG A 139 -11.75 5.88 0.08
CA ARG A 139 -13.03 6.58 0.27
C ARG A 139 -13.94 5.84 1.25
N ASN A 140 -14.72 6.61 2.01
CA ASN A 140 -15.74 6.09 2.93
C ASN A 140 -15.18 5.07 3.95
N VAL A 141 -13.89 5.13 4.27
CA VAL A 141 -13.30 4.30 5.33
C VAL A 141 -13.64 4.89 6.69
N SER A 142 -14.05 4.05 7.64
CA SER A 142 -14.30 4.44 9.03
C SER A 142 -13.27 3.80 9.95
N ILE A 143 -12.47 4.62 10.64
CA ILE A 143 -11.44 4.19 11.60
C ILE A 143 -11.85 4.65 13.00
N GLY A 144 -12.08 3.68 13.88
CA GLY A 144 -12.43 3.85 15.28
C GLY A 144 -11.29 4.46 16.12
N HIS A 145 -11.56 4.65 17.42
CA HIS A 145 -10.61 5.23 18.36
C HIS A 145 -9.48 4.24 18.70
N ASP A 146 -8.31 4.76 19.06
CA ASP A 146 -7.14 3.99 19.49
C ASP A 146 -6.69 2.92 18.47
N VAL A 147 -6.91 3.16 17.17
CA VAL A 147 -6.47 2.27 16.08
C VAL A 147 -5.04 2.61 15.67
N SER A 148 -4.19 1.60 15.49
CA SER A 148 -2.87 1.78 14.90
C SER A 148 -2.80 1.09 13.54
N ILE A 149 -2.42 1.82 12.49
CA ILE A 149 -2.18 1.30 11.14
C ILE A 149 -0.71 1.47 10.79
N GLY A 150 -0.02 0.35 10.53
CA GLY A 150 1.39 0.27 10.17
C GLY A 150 1.71 0.84 8.78
N ALA A 151 2.98 0.81 8.41
CA ALA A 151 3.46 1.44 7.19
C ALA A 151 3.03 0.65 5.95
N PHE A 152 2.91 1.31 4.80
CA PHE A 152 2.56 0.66 3.53
C PHE A 152 1.26 -0.17 3.58
N CYS A 153 0.31 0.20 4.44
CA CYS A 153 -1.01 -0.41 4.43
C CYS A 153 -1.86 0.15 3.30
N ASP A 154 -2.90 -0.62 2.95
CA ASP A 154 -3.90 -0.20 1.99
C ASP A 154 -5.28 -0.61 2.48
N ILE A 155 -6.05 0.40 2.88
CA ILE A 155 -7.39 0.26 3.45
C ILE A 155 -8.38 0.62 2.35
N ALA A 156 -8.95 -0.39 1.70
CA ALA A 156 -9.79 -0.23 0.53
C ALA A 156 -11.13 0.48 0.84
N PRO A 157 -11.88 0.91 -0.18
CA PRO A 157 -13.09 1.71 0.03
C PRO A 157 -14.13 1.05 0.94
N GLY A 158 -14.80 1.84 1.76
CA GLY A 158 -15.93 1.39 2.59
C GLY A 158 -15.55 0.45 3.74
N VAL A 159 -14.25 0.29 4.04
CA VAL A 159 -13.81 -0.53 5.19
C VAL A 159 -14.21 0.14 6.51
N THR A 160 -14.70 -0.67 7.45
CA THR A 160 -14.99 -0.23 8.82
C THR A 160 -14.04 -0.95 9.79
N ILE A 161 -13.18 -0.17 10.46
CA ILE A 161 -12.28 -0.61 11.51
C ILE A 161 -12.82 -0.03 12.81
N THR A 162 -13.28 -0.88 13.73
CA THR A 162 -13.76 -0.42 15.04
C THR A 162 -12.59 -0.05 15.97
N GLY A 163 -12.86 0.27 17.24
CA GLY A 163 -11.82 0.75 18.16
C GLY A 163 -10.74 -0.28 18.52
N ALA A 164 -9.57 0.22 18.95
CA ALA A 164 -8.44 -0.55 19.48
C ALA A 164 -7.86 -1.63 18.54
N VAL A 165 -8.10 -1.52 17.23
CA VAL A 165 -7.56 -2.47 16.25
C VAL A 165 -6.10 -2.11 15.91
N GLN A 166 -5.25 -3.13 15.85
CA GLN A 166 -3.84 -3.02 15.48
C GLN A 166 -3.62 -3.66 14.11
N ILE A 167 -3.32 -2.86 13.10
CA ILE A 167 -2.98 -3.31 11.75
C ILE A 167 -1.49 -3.09 11.56
N GLU A 168 -0.75 -4.15 11.28
CA GLU A 168 0.71 -4.08 11.07
C GLU A 168 1.07 -3.71 9.62
N ASP A 169 2.37 -3.60 9.35
CA ASP A 169 2.90 -3.14 8.06
C ASP A 169 2.44 -4.00 6.88
N SER A 170 2.34 -3.35 5.72
CA SER A 170 2.09 -3.98 4.42
C SER A 170 0.79 -4.81 4.38
N VAL A 171 -0.17 -4.51 5.27
CA VAL A 171 -1.48 -5.15 5.30
C VAL A 171 -2.40 -4.53 4.25
N PHE A 172 -3.25 -5.37 3.67
CA PHE A 172 -4.41 -4.92 2.93
C PHE A 172 -5.71 -5.32 3.58
N ILE A 173 -6.65 -4.38 3.57
CA ILE A 173 -8.03 -4.65 3.96
C ILE A 173 -8.94 -4.37 2.77
N GLY A 174 -9.62 -5.42 2.30
CA GLY A 174 -10.48 -5.38 1.12
C GLY A 174 -11.76 -4.60 1.32
N ALA A 175 -12.28 -4.07 0.22
CA ALA A 175 -13.39 -3.12 0.22
C ALA A 175 -14.61 -3.66 1.01
N GLY A 176 -15.26 -2.79 1.78
CA GLY A 176 -16.45 -3.14 2.56
C GLY A 176 -16.21 -4.13 3.70
N SER A 177 -14.96 -4.44 4.07
CA SER A 177 -14.68 -5.33 5.20
C SER A 177 -14.93 -4.64 6.53
N VAL A 178 -15.29 -5.42 7.55
CA VAL A 178 -15.52 -4.96 8.92
C VAL A 178 -14.57 -5.68 9.86
N LEU A 179 -13.81 -4.93 10.67
CA LEU A 179 -12.94 -5.44 11.72
C LEU A 179 -13.53 -5.09 13.08
N ILE A 180 -13.85 -6.11 13.88
CA ILE A 180 -14.37 -5.91 15.25
C ILE A 180 -13.26 -5.44 16.21
N HIS A 181 -13.69 -5.02 17.41
CA HIS A 181 -12.86 -4.27 18.35
C HIS A 181 -11.66 -5.09 18.86
N GLY A 182 -10.52 -4.43 19.08
CA GLY A 182 -9.38 -5.01 19.79
C GLY A 182 -8.61 -6.09 19.03
N LEU A 183 -8.77 -6.20 17.71
CA LEU A 183 -8.10 -7.22 16.90
C LEU A 183 -6.68 -6.81 16.47
N ARG A 184 -5.81 -7.80 16.28
CA ARG A 184 -4.54 -7.63 15.54
C ARG A 184 -4.66 -8.20 14.14
N VAL A 185 -4.19 -7.46 13.12
CA VAL A 185 -3.98 -7.96 11.76
C VAL A 185 -2.48 -7.92 11.45
N GLY A 186 -1.88 -9.11 11.40
CA GLY A 186 -0.45 -9.30 11.28
C GLY A 186 0.14 -8.84 9.96
N LYS A 187 1.44 -8.57 9.98
CA LYS A 187 2.22 -8.01 8.87
C LYS A 187 2.01 -8.76 7.56
N GLY A 188 1.85 -8.00 6.47
CA GLY A 188 1.74 -8.55 5.11
C GLY A 188 0.45 -9.33 4.84
N SER A 189 -0.47 -9.42 5.80
CA SER A 189 -1.74 -10.13 5.66
C SER A 189 -2.70 -9.41 4.72
N SER A 190 -3.73 -10.14 4.31
CA SER A 190 -4.77 -9.60 3.43
C SER A 190 -6.14 -10.06 3.89
N VAL A 191 -7.05 -9.11 4.00
CA VAL A 191 -8.46 -9.34 4.26
C VAL A 191 -9.21 -9.19 2.93
N GLY A 192 -9.93 -10.23 2.51
CA GLY A 192 -10.73 -10.19 1.28
C GLY A 192 -11.90 -9.22 1.41
N ALA A 193 -12.39 -8.69 0.28
CA ALA A 193 -13.53 -7.77 0.27
C ALA A 193 -14.78 -8.36 0.94
N GLY A 194 -15.53 -7.50 1.64
CA GLY A 194 -16.75 -7.86 2.36
C GLY A 194 -16.54 -8.81 3.55
N ALA A 195 -15.31 -8.98 4.02
CA ALA A 195 -15.05 -9.91 5.13
C ALA A 195 -15.45 -9.33 6.48
N LEU A 196 -16.05 -10.16 7.34
CA LEU A 196 -16.32 -9.83 8.75
C LEU A 196 -15.24 -10.46 9.63
N VAL A 197 -14.21 -9.69 9.96
CA VAL A 197 -13.07 -10.17 10.75
C VAL A 197 -13.46 -10.16 12.23
N THR A 198 -13.56 -11.37 12.79
CA THR A 198 -14.01 -11.62 14.18
C THR A 198 -12.90 -12.12 15.08
N ARG A 199 -11.70 -12.33 14.56
CA ARG A 199 -10.53 -12.86 15.27
C ARG A 199 -9.25 -12.26 14.68
N SER A 200 -8.21 -12.17 15.49
CA SER A 200 -6.90 -11.71 15.04
C SER A 200 -6.39 -12.57 13.89
N VAL A 201 -5.64 -11.94 13.00
CA VAL A 201 -5.10 -12.53 11.78
C VAL A 201 -3.59 -12.64 11.94
N ASP A 202 -3.05 -13.84 11.83
CA ASP A 202 -1.59 -14.04 11.83
C ASP A 202 -0.93 -13.36 10.64
N ASP A 203 0.37 -13.16 10.70
CA ASP A 203 1.17 -12.56 9.62
C ASP A 203 1.05 -13.37 8.31
N PHE A 204 1.22 -12.68 7.19
CA PHE A 204 1.21 -13.24 5.83
C PHE A 204 0.00 -14.14 5.52
N THR A 205 -1.14 -13.85 6.15
CA THR A 205 -2.34 -14.67 6.07
C THR A 205 -3.42 -13.98 5.23
N LEU A 206 -4.05 -14.75 4.34
CA LEU A 206 -5.28 -14.35 3.68
C LEU A 206 -6.49 -14.83 4.48
N VAL A 207 -7.37 -13.92 4.87
CA VAL A 207 -8.70 -14.23 5.44
C VAL A 207 -9.80 -13.67 4.56
N MET A 208 -10.94 -14.35 4.46
CA MET A 208 -12.13 -13.83 3.75
C MET A 208 -13.42 -14.47 4.25
N GLY A 209 -14.56 -13.87 3.92
CA GLY A 209 -15.90 -14.36 4.24
C GLY A 209 -16.51 -13.71 5.48
N SER A 210 -17.76 -14.08 5.76
CA SER A 210 -18.48 -13.67 6.97
C SER A 210 -19.00 -14.91 7.70
N PRO A 211 -18.44 -15.27 8.86
CA PRO A 211 -17.24 -14.68 9.47
C PRO A 211 -15.95 -15.01 8.69
N ALA A 212 -14.94 -14.15 8.77
CA ALA A 212 -13.69 -14.31 8.05
C ALA A 212 -12.93 -15.56 8.53
N ARG A 213 -12.40 -16.32 7.57
CA ARG A 213 -11.60 -17.52 7.83
C ARG A 213 -10.36 -17.53 6.96
N ARG A 214 -9.25 -18.08 7.50
CA ARG A 214 -8.01 -18.30 6.76
C ARG A 214 -8.28 -19.10 5.49
N LYS A 215 -7.69 -18.67 4.38
CA LYS A 215 -7.69 -19.39 3.10
C LYS A 215 -6.29 -19.85 2.77
N ASN A 216 -6.16 -21.14 2.44
CA ASN A 216 -4.89 -21.74 2.03
C ASN A 216 -4.51 -21.46 0.57
N GLN A 217 -5.09 -20.44 -0.07
CA GLN A 217 -4.91 -20.19 -1.51
C GLN A 217 -3.50 -19.71 -1.88
N GLY A 218 -2.86 -18.90 -1.03
CA GLY A 218 -1.48 -18.46 -1.24
C GLY A 218 -0.48 -19.62 -1.31
N PHE A 219 -0.64 -20.62 -0.45
CA PHE A 219 0.19 -21.83 -0.45
C PHE A 219 0.02 -22.66 -1.72
N ARG A 220 -1.20 -22.71 -2.27
CA ARG A 220 -1.53 -23.47 -3.48
C ARG A 220 -0.94 -22.83 -4.74
N ALA A 221 -0.97 -21.50 -4.85
CA ALA A 221 -0.34 -20.75 -5.94
C ALA A 221 1.19 -20.75 -5.85
N PHE A 222 1.75 -20.57 -4.64
CA PHE A 222 3.19 -20.69 -4.36
C PHE A 222 3.73 -22.08 -4.74
N ARG A 223 3.07 -23.16 -4.29
CA ARG A 223 3.42 -24.55 -4.67
C ARG A 223 3.37 -24.77 -6.18
N LYS A 224 2.37 -24.21 -6.87
CA LYS A 224 2.23 -24.41 -8.33
C LYS A 224 3.21 -23.59 -9.16
N ARG A 225 3.49 -22.34 -8.81
CA ARG A 225 4.18 -21.39 -9.71
C ARG A 225 5.61 -21.05 -9.31
N VAL A 226 5.88 -20.95 -8.01
CA VAL A 226 7.16 -20.41 -7.48
C VAL A 226 8.05 -21.53 -6.96
N LEU A 227 7.48 -22.47 -6.19
CA LEU A 227 8.19 -23.60 -5.62
C LEU A 227 8.98 -24.42 -6.67
N PRO A 228 8.47 -24.70 -7.89
CA PRO A 228 9.25 -25.43 -8.89
C PRO A 228 10.51 -24.68 -9.35
N LYS A 229 10.43 -23.34 -9.47
CA LYS A 229 11.56 -22.48 -9.86
C LYS A 229 12.62 -22.43 -8.76
N ILE A 230 12.18 -22.27 -7.50
CA ILE A 230 13.06 -22.31 -6.33
C ILE A 230 13.75 -23.68 -6.22
N LEU A 231 13.00 -24.78 -6.36
CA LEU A 231 13.57 -26.13 -6.31
C LEU A 231 14.57 -26.38 -7.44
N LYS A 232 14.32 -25.85 -8.64
CA LYS A 232 15.28 -25.93 -9.77
C LYS A 232 16.57 -25.18 -9.47
N LEU A 233 16.47 -23.97 -8.89
CA LEU A 233 17.62 -23.16 -8.50
C LEU A 233 18.43 -23.82 -7.37
N LEU A 234 17.75 -24.30 -6.32
CA LEU A 234 18.40 -25.01 -5.20
C LEU A 234 19.09 -26.30 -5.65
N LYS A 235 18.52 -27.02 -6.64
CA LYS A 235 19.18 -28.19 -7.26
C LYS A 235 20.44 -27.80 -8.02
N ALA A 236 20.39 -26.72 -8.81
CA ALA A 236 21.55 -26.22 -9.54
C ALA A 236 22.69 -25.80 -8.59
N LEU A 237 22.35 -25.27 -7.42
CA LEU A 237 23.29 -24.87 -6.35
C LEU A 237 23.73 -26.03 -5.43
N LYS A 238 23.34 -27.28 -5.72
CA LYS A 238 23.64 -28.49 -4.90
C LYS A 238 23.20 -28.40 -3.42
N LEU A 239 22.18 -27.58 -3.11
CA LEU A 239 21.66 -27.37 -1.75
C LEU A 239 20.62 -28.43 -1.35
N HIS A 240 21.03 -29.70 -1.34
CA HIS A 240 20.12 -30.84 -1.16
C HIS A 240 19.46 -30.94 0.23
N LYS A 241 20.12 -30.46 1.29
CA LYS A 241 19.54 -30.38 2.65
C LYS A 241 18.40 -29.36 2.73
N THR A 242 18.57 -28.21 2.07
CA THR A 242 17.56 -27.12 2.02
C THR A 242 16.33 -27.54 1.24
N ILE A 243 16.49 -28.31 0.16
CA ILE A 243 15.37 -28.87 -0.62
C ILE A 243 14.45 -29.73 0.25
N LYS A 244 15.01 -30.60 1.12
CA LYS A 244 14.22 -31.47 2.01
C LYS A 244 13.44 -30.70 3.09
N GLN A 245 13.92 -29.53 3.52
CA GLN A 245 13.22 -28.69 4.49
C GLN A 245 12.07 -27.91 3.85
N VAL A 246 12.25 -27.40 2.62
CA VAL A 246 11.25 -26.59 1.92
C VAL A 246 10.07 -27.42 1.39
N THR A 247 10.26 -28.71 1.08
CA THR A 247 9.19 -29.59 0.55
C THR A 247 8.33 -30.28 1.62
N ARG A 248 8.73 -30.26 2.90
CA ARG A 248 8.07 -31.02 3.99
C ARG A 248 6.96 -30.27 4.75
N ARG A 249 6.55 -29.08 4.32
CA ARG A 249 5.39 -28.32 4.85
C ARG A 249 4.37 -28.04 3.74
#